data_AF-A0A962IBW5-F1
#
_entry.id   AF-A0A962IBW5-F1
#
_cell.length_a   1.000
_cell.length_b   1.000
_cell.length_c   1.000
_cell.angle_alpha   90.00
_cell.angle_beta   90.00
_cell.angle_gamma   90.00
#
_symmetry.space_group_name_H-M   'P 1'
#
loop_
_entity.id
_entity.type
_entity.pdbx_description
1 polymer ?
#
loop_
_entity_poly.entity_id
_entity_poly.type
_entity_poly.pdbx_seq_one_letter_code
_entity_poly.pdbx_strand_id
1 'polypeptide(L)' 'MQAVDRYPDSHYSEAHEVQIQIPEFSTPLCKVIRRNGEVTDFNAGKIHVALTKAFLDVEGSSASGSVRIHDTVEALTQQV' A
#
# COMPACT_ATOMS: atom_id res chain seq x y z
N MET A 1 -65.08 -23.94 29.82
CA MET A 1 -63.69 -24.39 30.01
C MET A 1 -62.78 -23.31 29.47
N GLN A 2 -62.14 -22.58 30.39
CA GLN A 2 -61.01 -21.71 30.06
C GLN A 2 -59.79 -22.59 29.82
N ALA A 3 -59.06 -22.31 28.75
CA ALA A 3 -57.60 -22.41 28.72
C ALA A 3 -57.15 -21.56 27.52
N VAL A 4 -56.83 -20.30 27.82
CA VAL A 4 -55.98 -19.49 26.95
C VAL A 4 -54.60 -20.13 27.01
N ASP A 5 -54.29 -21.04 26.10
CA ASP A 5 -52.90 -21.43 25.88
C ASP A 5 -52.22 -20.25 25.17
N ARG A 6 -51.78 -19.34 26.02
CA ARG A 6 -50.86 -18.24 25.75
C ARG A 6 -49.60 -18.86 25.15
N TYR A 7 -49.42 -18.73 23.84
CA TYR A 7 -48.09 -18.86 23.26
C TYR A 7 -47.17 -17.88 24.02
N PRO A 8 -46.04 -18.33 24.60
CA PRO A 8 -45.07 -17.42 25.15
C PRO A 8 -44.42 -16.68 23.97
N ASP A 9 -44.86 -15.44 23.73
CA ASP A 9 -44.03 -14.42 23.10
C ASP A 9 -42.84 -14.21 24.02
N SER A 10 -41.72 -14.87 23.76
CA SER A 10 -40.40 -14.38 24.18
C SER A 10 -39.27 -15.19 23.56
N HIS A 11 -38.59 -14.51 22.64
CA HIS A 11 -37.16 -14.62 22.40
C HIS A 11 -36.73 -15.72 21.43
N TYR A 12 -37.11 -15.58 20.16
CA TYR A 12 -36.08 -15.75 19.13
C TYR A 12 -35.10 -14.60 19.32
N SER A 13 -34.09 -14.81 20.16
CA SER A 13 -32.98 -13.85 20.27
C SER A 13 -32.33 -13.76 18.91
N GLU A 14 -32.26 -12.54 18.39
CA GLU A 14 -31.55 -12.09 17.20
C GLU A 14 -30.39 -13.03 16.88
N ALA A 15 -30.33 -13.57 15.65
CA ALA A 15 -29.10 -14.19 15.19
C ALA A 15 -28.03 -13.10 15.19
N HIS A 16 -27.18 -13.08 16.23
CA HIS A 16 -26.07 -12.16 16.31
C HIS A 16 -25.14 -12.51 15.15
N GLU A 17 -25.22 -11.74 14.06
CA GLU A 17 -24.27 -11.81 12.97
C GLU A 17 -22.87 -11.73 13.57
N VAL A 18 -22.14 -12.83 13.49
CA VAL A 18 -20.73 -12.85 13.90
C VAL A 18 -19.99 -12.01 12.87
N GLN A 19 -19.75 -10.75 13.20
CA GLN A 19 -18.90 -9.89 12.41
C GLN A 19 -17.48 -10.45 12.50
N ILE A 20 -17.08 -11.17 11.46
CA ILE A 20 -15.70 -11.58 11.28
C ILE A 20 -14.92 -10.30 10.99
N GLN A 21 -14.31 -9.75 12.03
CA GLN A 21 -13.30 -8.70 11.90
C GLN A 21 -12.12 -9.30 11.14
N ILE A 22 -12.07 -9.08 9.82
CA ILE A 22 -10.90 -9.44 9.02
C ILE A 22 -9.79 -8.51 9.52
N PRO A 23 -8.70 -9.02 10.10
CA PRO A 23 -7.59 -8.16 10.46
C PRO A 23 -7.04 -7.56 9.15
N GLU A 24 -7.00 -6.22 9.10
CA GLU A 24 -6.24 -5.49 8.10
C GLU A 24 -4.77 -5.93 8.23
N PHE A 25 -4.33 -6.83 7.36
CA PHE A 25 -2.93 -7.21 7.27
C PHE A 25 -2.18 -6.02 6.65
N SER A 26 -1.60 -5.16 7.48
CA SER A 26 -0.62 -4.19 7.00
C SER A 26 0.52 -4.98 6.36
N THR A 27 0.70 -4.80 5.06
CA THR A 27 1.91 -5.24 4.38
C THR A 27 3.12 -4.64 5.12
N PRO A 28 4.15 -5.43 5.44
CA PRO A 28 5.31 -4.87 6.11
C PRO A 28 5.95 -3.83 5.17
N LEU A 29 6.07 -2.58 5.64
CA LEU A 29 6.78 -1.55 4.89
C LEU A 29 8.21 -2.01 4.64
N CYS A 30 8.61 -2.11 3.37
CA CYS A 30 9.98 -2.41 2.98
C CYS A 30 10.95 -1.42 3.65
N LYS A 31 12.02 -1.95 4.25
CA LYS A 31 13.07 -1.15 4.92
C LYS A 31 14.36 -1.19 4.11
N VAL A 32 15.14 -0.12 4.21
CA VAL A 32 16.47 0.02 3.59
C VAL A 32 17.50 0.28 4.69
N ILE A 33 18.61 -0.45 4.64
CA ILE A 33 19.78 -0.19 5.50
C ILE A 33 20.72 0.72 4.71
N ARG A 34 20.97 1.93 5.23
CA ARG A 34 21.90 2.88 4.60
C ARG A 34 23.35 2.45 4.86
N ARG A 35 24.29 2.99 4.08
CA ARG A 35 25.73 2.71 4.24
C ARG A 35 26.29 3.04 5.63
N ASN A 36 25.64 3.96 6.35
CA ASN A 36 25.99 4.30 7.73
C ASN A 36 25.31 3.44 8.79
N GLY A 37 24.62 2.37 8.41
CA GLY A 37 23.95 1.44 9.31
C GLY A 37 22.55 1.86 9.77
N GLU A 38 22.08 3.08 9.45
CA GLU A 38 20.72 3.49 9.80
C GLU A 38 19.66 2.77 8.95
N VAL A 39 18.57 2.35 9.58
CA VAL A 39 17.40 1.76 8.93
C VAL A 39 16.39 2.85 8.61
N THR A 40 15.91 2.89 7.37
CA THR A 40 14.94 3.86 6.88
C THR A 40 13.85 3.17 6.06
N ASP A 41 12.72 3.84 5.86
CA ASP A 41 11.68 3.36 4.95
C ASP A 41 12.17 3.37 3.51
N PHE A 42 11.73 2.37 2.75
CA PHE A 42 11.88 2.37 1.31
C PHE A 42 11.17 3.58 0.70
N ASN A 43 11.84 4.23 -0.26
CA ASN A 43 11.31 5.38 -0.97
C ASN A 43 11.74 5.32 -2.43
N ALA A 44 10.80 4.93 -3.30
CA ALA A 44 11.00 4.85 -4.74
C ALA A 44 11.43 6.20 -5.37
N GLY A 45 10.99 7.32 -4.81
CA GLY A 45 11.39 8.66 -5.27
C GLY A 45 12.90 8.90 -5.18
N LYS A 46 13.60 8.30 -4.21
CA LYS A 46 15.07 8.37 -4.14
C LYS A 46 15.75 7.61 -5.28
N ILE A 47 15.13 6.53 -5.76
CA ILE A 47 15.61 5.76 -6.91
C ILE A 47 15.36 6.57 -8.19
N HIS A 48 14.15 7.10 -8.36
CA HIS A 48 13.78 7.95 -9.49
C HIS A 48 14.76 9.11 -9.69
N VAL A 49 15.04 9.90 -8.64
CA VAL A 49 15.98 11.03 -8.72
C VAL A 49 17.39 10.59 -9.10
N ALA A 50 17.86 9.44 -8.58
CA ALA A 50 19.18 8.92 -8.90
C ALA A 50 19.28 8.50 -10.38
N LEU A 51 18.25 7.83 -10.90
CA LEU A 51 18.16 7.45 -12.30
C LEU A 51 18.11 8.69 -13.20
N THR A 52 17.26 9.68 -12.91
CA THR A 52 17.21 10.93 -13.68
C THR A 52 18.59 11.57 -13.78
N LYS A 53 19.32 11.69 -12.67
CA LYS A 53 20.68 12.25 -12.66
C LYS A 53 21.62 11.45 -13.55
N ALA A 54 21.59 10.12 -13.46
CA ALA A 54 22.43 9.26 -14.30
C ALA A 54 22.15 9.46 -15.80
N PHE A 55 20.89 9.60 -16.21
CA PHE A 55 20.56 9.89 -17.62
C PHE A 55 21.06 11.28 -18.04
N LEU A 56 20.88 12.30 -17.20
CA LEU A 56 21.35 13.66 -17.51
C LEU A 56 22.87 13.76 -17.59
N ASP A 57 23.60 13.02 -16.75
CA ASP A 57 25.06 13.01 -16.77
C ASP A 57 25.62 12.33 -18.04
N VAL A 58 24.84 11.41 -18.65
CA VAL A 58 25.23 10.69 -19.88
C VAL A 58 24.80 11.44 -21.14
N GLU A 59 23.57 11.95 -21.21
CA GLU A 59 23.03 12.62 -22.40
C GLU A 59 23.29 14.14 -22.41
N GLY A 60 23.64 14.73 -21.26
CA GLY A 60 23.90 16.15 -21.09
C GLY A 60 22.64 16.98 -20.80
N SER A 61 22.83 18.27 -20.53
CA SER A 61 21.78 19.17 -20.03
C SER A 61 20.57 19.33 -20.97
N SER A 62 20.75 19.11 -22.28
CA SER A 62 19.65 19.15 -23.26
C SER A 62 18.58 18.08 -23.00
N ALA A 63 18.94 17.01 -22.28
CA ALA A 63 18.08 15.88 -21.97
C ALA A 63 17.05 16.17 -20.84
N SER A 64 17.20 17.28 -20.10
CA SER A 64 16.33 17.61 -18.95
C SER A 64 14.85 17.74 -19.30
N GLY A 65 14.52 18.13 -20.53
CA GLY A 65 13.15 18.26 -21.03
C GLY A 65 12.65 17.03 -21.80
N SER A 66 13.42 15.94 -21.85
CA SER A 66 13.08 14.77 -22.66
C SER A 66 11.99 13.93 -22.02
N VAL A 67 10.81 13.90 -22.65
CA VAL A 67 9.67 13.05 -22.22
C VAL A 67 10.07 11.58 -22.20
N ARG A 68 10.76 11.11 -23.25
CA ARG A 68 11.22 9.71 -23.34
C ARG A 68 12.06 9.29 -22.13
N ILE A 69 12.94 10.17 -21.65
CA ILE A 69 13.78 9.88 -20.49
C ILE A 69 12.95 9.79 -19.23
N HIS A 70 12.01 10.73 -19.03
CA HIS A 70 11.08 10.68 -17.90
C HIS A 70 10.28 9.38 -17.87
N ASP A 71 9.68 8.98 -19.00
CA ASP A 71 8.91 7.73 -19.10
C ASP A 71 9.79 6.50 -18.80
N THR A 72 11.03 6.50 -19.30
CA THR A 72 11.99 5.41 -19.06
C THR A 72 12.36 5.31 -17.59
N VAL A 73 12.67 6.45 -16.95
CA VAL A 73 13.02 6.51 -15.53
C VAL A 73 11.85 6.09 -14.65
N GLU A 74 10.63 6.50 -15.00
CA GLU A 74 9.42 6.06 -14.31
C GLU A 74 9.24 4.55 -14.39
N ALA A 75 9.30 3.98 -15.61
CA ALA A 75 9.17 2.54 -15.81
C ALA A 75 10.22 1.73 -15.06
N LEU A 76 11.48 2.18 -15.05
CA LEU A 76 12.56 1.52 -14.30
C LEU A 76 12.37 1.63 -12.79
N THR A 77 11.87 2.77 -12.30
CA THR A 77 11.60 2.97 -10.87
C THR A 77 10.53 2.00 -10.37
N GLN A 78 9.52 1.69 -11.20
CA GLN A 78 8.43 0.78 -10.85
C GLN A 78 8.85 -0.71 -10.79
N GLN A 79 10.03 -1.07 -11.28
CA GLN A 79 10.51 -2.47 -11.27
C GLN A 79 11.15 -2.88 -9.93
N VAL A 80 11.27 -1.95 -8.97
CA VAL A 80 11.92 -2.14 -7.66
C VAL A 80 10.90 -2.03 -6.54
#